data_AF-A0A8H7EV10-F1
#
_entry.id   AF-A0A8H7EV10-F1
#
_cell.length_a   1.000
_cell.length_b   1.000
_cell.length_c   1.000
_cell.angle_alpha   90.00
_cell.angle_beta   90.00
_cell.angle_gamma   90.00
#
_symmetry.space_group_name_H-M   'P 1'
#
loop_
_entity.id
_entity.type
_entity.pdbx_description
1 polymer ?
#
loop_
_entity_poly.entity_id
_entity_poly.type
_entity_poly.pdbx_seq_one_letter_code
_entity_poly.pdbx_strand_id
1 'polypeptide(L)'
;MSHSSLTDIPFNLFCLVEGESMQRAFSVKVSSADTVHDLKDAIKAEKSPEFDDIDANKLTLWLVEIPITNANRHDKVLFDNITTKEELLPDDELSDTFDRKPPKKTVHIMVQIPVESRQGSDQRVAELRQRIQQLQEVIDNSDATCTDSLTQHTTAFDIIVKPDREVSFSWTKDINTITLDKFRKRIFTEYPQFDDDDYLEIYFYTNAQCPIQLTDDKYGITDAARPSIGNFIPFDGIQSDPLQTPLHLTNLQELIQEVRTRRLGLNMNDSTEATQSIFVASFLLKVTTIFHEELYLAAEKYLSGRLGIGPVDYSVHSRQTNDYVLGVTEVKKENFNQGVAQNVVQLESALTQRKRKRTRDDDDGGENETCPVKTYGIVTESKEWIFIECTMDEDESVSYRLSRLPGIIDYTVEGWEFRATDIFRKLVWLITRMKNEIPARNKYDKKASFAIYQQ
;
A
#
# COMPACT_ATOMS: atom_id res chain seq x y z
N MET A 1 -63.25 5.84 4.26
CA MET A 1 -62.04 5.92 5.10
C MET A 1 -60.86 5.63 4.20
N SER A 2 -60.14 6.68 3.81
CA SER A 2 -58.97 6.60 2.93
C SER A 2 -57.76 6.20 3.76
N HIS A 3 -57.27 4.97 3.60
CA HIS A 3 -55.91 4.61 4.01
C HIS A 3 -54.96 5.29 3.03
N SER A 4 -54.40 6.44 3.43
CA SER A 4 -53.28 7.03 2.70
C SER A 4 -52.06 6.16 2.92
N SER A 5 -51.55 5.55 1.85
CA SER A 5 -50.20 4.98 1.80
C SER A 5 -49.21 6.05 2.24
N LEU A 6 -48.58 5.87 3.40
CA LEU A 6 -47.43 6.68 3.79
C LEU A 6 -46.34 6.37 2.78
N THR A 7 -45.98 7.39 2.02
CA THR A 7 -44.82 7.38 1.13
C THR A 7 -43.59 7.02 1.95
N ASP A 8 -42.87 5.99 1.52
CA ASP A 8 -41.60 5.55 2.10
C ASP A 8 -40.54 6.65 1.89
N ILE A 9 -40.38 7.53 2.88
CA ILE A 9 -39.48 8.69 2.79
C ILE A 9 -38.22 8.36 3.59
N PRO A 10 -37.04 8.32 2.96
CA PRO A 10 -35.80 8.07 3.68
C PRO A 10 -35.50 9.20 4.67
N PHE A 11 -35.02 8.82 5.86
CA PHE A 11 -34.60 9.72 6.92
C PHE A 11 -33.23 9.31 7.48
N ASN A 12 -32.64 10.21 8.27
CA ASN A 12 -31.31 10.02 8.83
C ASN A 12 -31.41 9.76 10.33
N LEU A 13 -30.76 8.71 10.79
CA LEU A 13 -30.55 8.41 12.20
C LEU A 13 -29.11 8.75 12.57
N PHE A 14 -28.94 9.47 13.69
CA PHE A 14 -27.61 9.73 14.24
C PHE A 14 -27.25 8.64 15.26
N CYS A 15 -26.13 7.98 15.01
CA CYS A 15 -25.62 6.86 15.77
C CYS A 15 -24.35 7.26 16.53
N LEU A 16 -24.13 6.68 17.72
CA LEU A 16 -22.91 6.87 18.52
C LEU A 16 -22.46 5.53 19.10
N VAL A 17 -21.17 5.20 19.00
CA VAL A 17 -20.63 3.98 19.62
C VAL A 17 -20.40 4.23 21.12
N GLU A 18 -20.78 3.26 21.94
CA GLU A 18 -20.60 3.33 23.39
C GLU A 18 -19.14 3.62 23.77
N GLY A 19 -18.91 4.64 24.61
CA GLY A 19 -17.58 5.05 25.07
C GLY A 19 -16.87 6.08 24.17
N GLU A 20 -17.43 6.37 23.00
CA GLU A 20 -16.96 7.46 22.14
C GLU A 20 -17.45 8.85 22.61
N SER A 21 -16.76 9.88 22.14
CA SER A 21 -17.18 11.27 22.30
C SER A 21 -18.33 11.61 21.36
N MET A 22 -19.25 12.49 21.77
CA MET A 22 -20.36 12.99 20.94
C MET A 22 -19.94 13.52 19.55
N GLN A 23 -18.70 14.02 19.40
CA GLN A 23 -18.14 14.42 18.10
C GLN A 23 -17.99 13.29 17.09
N ARG A 24 -17.95 12.05 17.56
CA ARG A 24 -17.84 10.84 16.72
C ARG A 24 -19.21 10.31 16.30
N ALA A 25 -20.30 10.98 16.67
CA ALA A 25 -21.63 10.62 16.20
C ALA A 25 -21.70 10.75 14.67
N PHE A 26 -22.29 9.75 14.03
CA PHE A 26 -22.36 9.62 12.57
C PHE A 26 -23.79 9.43 12.12
N SER A 27 -24.10 9.77 10.87
CA SER A 27 -25.45 9.71 10.32
C SER A 27 -25.58 8.51 9.41
N VAL A 28 -26.61 7.70 9.64
CA VAL A 28 -26.98 6.57 8.78
C VAL A 28 -28.32 6.89 8.10
N LYS A 29 -28.39 6.66 6.79
CA LYS A 29 -29.61 6.88 6.01
C LYS A 29 -30.42 5.59 5.97
N VAL A 30 -31.68 5.65 6.39
CA VAL A 30 -32.61 4.52 6.45
C VAL A 30 -33.99 4.91 5.91
N SER A 31 -34.80 3.91 5.58
CA SER A 31 -36.19 4.02 5.18
C SER A 31 -37.14 3.59 6.30
N SER A 32 -38.40 3.99 6.22
CA SER A 32 -39.42 3.53 7.18
C SER A 32 -39.73 2.04 7.05
N ALA A 33 -39.54 1.48 5.85
CA ALA A 33 -39.71 0.05 5.59
C ALA A 33 -38.48 -0.81 5.97
N ASP A 34 -37.36 -0.19 6.36
CA ASP A 34 -36.16 -0.93 6.74
C ASP A 34 -36.36 -1.60 8.11
N THR A 35 -35.69 -2.73 8.31
CA THR A 35 -35.68 -3.46 9.58
C THR A 35 -34.50 -3.01 10.45
N VAL A 36 -34.52 -3.39 11.73
CA VAL A 36 -33.35 -3.21 12.61
C VAL A 36 -32.11 -3.97 12.08
N HIS A 37 -32.29 -5.06 11.33
CA HIS A 37 -31.19 -5.74 10.65
C HIS A 37 -30.53 -4.86 9.58
N ASP A 38 -31.33 -4.24 8.73
CA ASP A 38 -30.84 -3.33 7.68
C ASP A 38 -30.10 -2.12 8.29
N LEU A 39 -30.60 -1.62 9.44
CA LEU A 39 -29.91 -0.57 10.20
C LEU A 39 -28.55 -1.02 10.73
N LYS A 40 -28.42 -2.26 11.22
CA LYS A 40 -27.12 -2.81 11.68
C LYS A 40 -26.12 -2.91 10.53
N ASP A 41 -26.57 -3.34 9.35
CA ASP A 41 -25.73 -3.42 8.16
C ASP A 41 -25.28 -2.03 7.68
N ALA A 42 -26.21 -1.06 7.68
CA ALA A 42 -25.90 0.32 7.32
C ALA A 42 -24.91 0.98 8.31
N ILE A 43 -25.04 0.70 9.62
CA ILE A 43 -24.08 1.13 10.64
C ILE A 43 -22.70 0.51 10.41
N LYS A 44 -22.63 -0.79 10.11
CA LYS A 44 -21.37 -1.49 9.84
C LYS A 44 -20.68 -0.92 8.60
N ALA A 45 -21.43 -0.67 7.52
CA ALA A 45 -20.89 -0.08 6.30
C ALA A 45 -20.31 1.34 6.54
N GLU A 46 -21.00 2.18 7.31
CA GLU A 46 -20.56 3.55 7.62
C GLU A 46 -19.32 3.56 8.54
N LYS A 47 -19.15 2.55 9.40
CA LYS A 47 -18.01 2.40 10.32
C LYS A 47 -16.87 1.54 9.76
N SER A 48 -16.89 1.17 8.48
CA SER A 48 -15.77 0.44 7.87
C SER A 48 -14.51 1.35 7.79
N PRO A 49 -13.30 0.85 8.13
CA PRO A 49 -12.96 -0.55 8.42
C PRO A 49 -13.08 -0.96 9.90
N GLU A 50 -13.46 -0.07 10.81
CA GLU A 50 -13.45 -0.31 12.26
C GLU A 50 -14.35 -1.48 12.67
N PHE A 51 -15.47 -1.69 11.97
CA PHE A 51 -16.42 -2.77 12.24
C PHE A 51 -16.29 -3.97 11.29
N ASP A 52 -15.27 -4.04 10.43
CA ASP A 52 -15.13 -5.12 9.42
C ASP A 52 -15.08 -6.51 10.07
N ASP A 53 -14.35 -6.62 11.19
CA ASP A 53 -14.16 -7.86 11.96
C ASP A 53 -15.33 -8.20 12.92
N ILE A 54 -16.39 -7.38 12.96
CA ILE A 54 -17.56 -7.59 13.82
C ILE A 54 -18.77 -7.92 12.94
N ASP A 55 -19.36 -9.11 13.12
CA ASP A 55 -20.60 -9.46 12.42
C ASP A 55 -21.72 -8.49 12.83
N ALA A 56 -22.52 -8.01 11.85
CA ALA A 56 -23.56 -7.01 12.13
C ALA A 56 -24.56 -7.47 13.18
N ASN A 57 -24.86 -8.78 13.24
CA ASN A 57 -25.73 -9.39 14.24
C ASN A 57 -25.17 -9.35 15.67
N LYS A 58 -23.87 -9.12 15.85
CA LYS A 58 -23.21 -8.96 17.17
C LYS A 58 -23.30 -7.53 17.71
N LEU A 59 -23.80 -6.58 16.92
CA LEU A 59 -24.09 -5.23 17.39
C LEU A 59 -25.43 -5.22 18.14
N THR A 60 -25.43 -4.63 19.33
CA THR A 60 -26.67 -4.30 20.06
C THR A 60 -26.98 -2.83 19.87
N LEU A 61 -28.21 -2.53 19.43
CA LEU A 61 -28.67 -1.16 19.15
C LEU A 61 -29.65 -0.72 20.22
N TRP A 62 -29.44 0.49 20.73
CA TRP A 62 -30.26 1.09 21.76
C TRP A 62 -30.86 2.39 21.26
N LEU A 63 -32.19 2.52 21.32
CA LEU A 63 -32.90 3.76 21.09
C LEU A 63 -32.63 4.72 22.25
N VAL A 64 -32.12 5.90 21.94
CA VAL A 64 -31.77 6.94 22.92
C VAL A 64 -32.18 8.32 22.39
N GLU A 65 -32.29 9.30 23.29
CA GLU A 65 -32.53 10.69 22.91
C GLU A 65 -31.52 11.61 23.61
N ILE A 66 -30.35 11.79 23.00
CA ILE A 66 -29.28 12.61 23.58
C ILE A 66 -28.98 13.84 22.72
N PRO A 67 -29.36 15.05 23.15
CA PRO A 67 -29.08 16.28 22.40
C PRO A 67 -27.59 16.54 22.23
N ILE A 68 -27.16 16.84 21.02
CA ILE A 68 -25.80 17.26 20.68
C ILE A 68 -25.72 18.78 20.81
N THR A 69 -24.92 19.25 21.77
CA THR A 69 -24.70 20.67 22.05
C THR A 69 -23.21 21.00 21.98
N ASN A 70 -22.88 22.29 21.84
CA ASN A 70 -21.47 22.71 21.90
C ASN A 70 -20.82 22.42 23.26
N ALA A 71 -21.60 22.29 24.33
CA ALA A 71 -21.10 22.04 25.68
C ALA A 71 -20.71 20.58 25.90
N ASN A 72 -21.47 19.62 25.36
CA ASN A 72 -21.26 18.18 25.58
C ASN A 72 -20.57 17.44 24.42
N ARG A 73 -20.16 18.18 23.38
CA ARG A 73 -19.57 17.59 22.16
C ARG A 73 -18.28 16.79 22.40
N HIS A 74 -17.58 17.01 23.52
CA HIS A 74 -16.35 16.30 23.88
C HIS A 74 -16.58 15.23 24.95
N ASP A 75 -17.80 15.12 25.48
CA ASP A 75 -18.12 14.19 26.55
C ASP A 75 -18.21 12.77 25.99
N LYS A 76 -17.61 11.83 26.72
CA LYS A 76 -17.77 10.41 26.44
C LYS A 76 -19.09 9.93 27.04
N VAL A 77 -19.88 9.26 26.22
CA VAL A 77 -21.16 8.72 26.69
C VAL A 77 -20.98 7.24 27.01
N LEU A 78 -21.08 6.93 28.29
CA LEU A 78 -21.14 5.55 28.77
C LEU A 78 -22.59 5.11 28.86
N PHE A 79 -22.84 3.85 28.53
CA PHE A 79 -24.17 3.25 28.54
C PHE A 79 -24.89 3.42 29.88
N ASP A 80 -24.17 3.29 30.99
CA ASP A 80 -24.72 3.37 32.35
C ASP A 80 -25.22 4.77 32.74
N ASN A 81 -24.80 5.81 32.02
CA ASN A 81 -25.15 7.20 32.32
C ASN A 81 -26.40 7.69 31.56
N ILE A 82 -27.05 6.84 30.77
CA ILE A 82 -28.24 7.18 29.99
C ILE A 82 -29.49 6.74 30.74
N THR A 83 -30.34 7.70 31.11
CA THR A 83 -31.56 7.48 31.90
C THR A 83 -32.70 6.82 31.13
N THR A 84 -32.83 7.13 29.83
CA THR A 84 -33.89 6.63 28.95
C THR A 84 -33.27 5.93 27.75
N LYS A 85 -33.39 4.60 27.72
CA LYS A 85 -32.89 3.75 26.64
C LYS A 85 -33.78 2.53 26.48
N GLU A 86 -34.01 2.13 25.24
CA GLU A 86 -34.79 0.94 24.88
C GLU A 86 -33.97 0.11 23.88
N GLU A 87 -33.94 -1.21 24.06
CA GLU A 87 -33.23 -2.10 23.14
C GLU A 87 -34.08 -2.32 21.89
N LEU A 88 -33.48 -2.17 20.71
CA LEU A 88 -34.16 -2.46 19.45
C LEU A 88 -34.01 -3.95 19.12
N LEU A 89 -35.14 -4.64 18.98
CA LEU A 89 -35.13 -6.06 18.67
C LEU A 89 -34.92 -6.27 17.16
N PRO A 90 -34.27 -7.37 16.74
CA PRO A 90 -33.96 -7.60 15.32
C PRO A 90 -35.17 -7.70 14.40
N ASP A 91 -36.34 -8.03 14.93
CA ASP A 91 -37.62 -8.19 14.25
C ASP A 91 -38.48 -6.92 14.23
N ASP A 92 -38.05 -5.84 14.89
CA ASP A 92 -38.75 -4.56 14.86
C ASP A 92 -38.59 -3.89 13.48
N GLU A 93 -39.70 -3.41 12.92
CA GLU A 93 -39.66 -2.48 11.79
C GLU A 93 -39.31 -1.07 12.31
N LEU A 94 -38.52 -0.32 11.54
CA LEU A 94 -38.22 1.07 11.92
C LEU A 94 -39.47 1.96 11.87
N SER A 95 -40.50 1.56 11.12
CA SER A 95 -41.83 2.18 11.08
C SER A 95 -42.49 2.22 12.46
N ASP A 96 -42.43 1.13 13.22
CA ASP A 96 -43.03 0.97 14.55
C ASP A 96 -42.23 1.73 15.63
N THR A 97 -40.93 1.88 15.41
CA THR A 97 -40.02 2.55 16.36
C THR A 97 -40.00 4.08 16.17
N PHE A 98 -40.11 4.55 14.92
CA PHE A 98 -40.00 5.96 14.54
C PHE A 98 -41.30 6.49 13.92
N ASP A 99 -42.38 6.46 14.69
CA ASP A 99 -43.70 7.03 14.35
C ASP A 99 -43.69 8.50 13.91
N ARG A 100 -42.62 9.21 14.26
CA ARG A 100 -42.37 10.61 13.89
C ARG A 100 -40.93 10.78 13.44
N LYS A 101 -40.72 11.77 12.57
CA LYS A 101 -39.39 12.13 12.11
C LYS A 101 -38.48 12.45 13.31
N PRO A 102 -37.32 11.77 13.44
CA PRO A 102 -36.43 11.96 14.58
C PRO A 102 -35.93 13.42 14.71
N PRO A 103 -35.76 13.94 15.94
CA PRO A 103 -35.34 15.31 16.16
C PRO A 103 -33.92 15.58 15.62
N LYS A 104 -33.73 16.76 15.00
CA LYS A 104 -32.40 17.15 14.51
C LYS A 104 -31.46 17.41 15.69
N LYS A 105 -30.16 17.17 15.49
CA LYS A 105 -29.08 17.39 16.47
C LYS A 105 -29.23 16.56 17.75
N THR A 106 -29.74 15.34 17.62
CA THR A 106 -29.88 14.38 18.71
C THR A 106 -29.22 13.09 18.27
N VAL A 107 -28.50 12.41 19.17
CA VAL A 107 -28.14 10.99 19.00
C VAL A 107 -29.41 10.18 19.23
N HIS A 108 -29.74 9.34 18.25
CA HIS A 108 -30.94 8.52 18.21
C HIS A 108 -30.64 7.06 18.56
N ILE A 109 -29.47 6.58 18.15
CA ILE A 109 -29.05 5.19 18.32
C ILE A 109 -27.70 5.15 19.05
N MET A 110 -27.62 4.38 20.12
CA MET A 110 -26.35 4.00 20.73
C MET A 110 -25.99 2.57 20.31
N VAL A 111 -24.76 2.41 19.81
CA VAL A 111 -24.24 1.14 19.30
C VAL A 111 -23.31 0.53 20.34
N GLN A 112 -23.65 -0.67 20.81
CA GLN A 112 -22.83 -1.45 21.72
C GLN A 112 -22.16 -2.61 20.98
N ILE A 113 -20.85 -2.72 21.14
CA ILE A 113 -20.01 -3.79 20.59
C ILE A 113 -19.74 -4.88 21.64
N PRO A 114 -19.52 -6.15 21.24
CA PRO A 114 -19.21 -7.23 22.17
C PRO A 114 -17.99 -6.94 23.07
N VAL A 115 -18.02 -7.40 24.32
CA VAL A 115 -16.91 -7.18 25.27
C VAL A 115 -15.62 -7.89 24.80
N GLU A 116 -15.73 -9.01 24.10
CA GLU A 116 -14.59 -9.77 23.55
C GLU A 116 -13.79 -8.96 22.51
N SER A 117 -14.44 -8.07 21.75
CA SER A 117 -13.74 -7.16 20.82
C SER A 117 -13.10 -5.96 21.52
N ARG A 118 -13.42 -5.69 22.80
CA ARG A 118 -12.72 -4.70 23.65
C ARG A 118 -11.45 -5.26 24.31
N GLN A 119 -11.38 -6.57 24.58
CA GLN A 119 -10.23 -7.17 25.26
C GLN A 119 -8.99 -7.33 24.35
N GLY A 120 -9.21 -7.57 23.05
CA GLY A 120 -8.10 -7.67 22.08
C GLY A 120 -7.33 -6.36 21.86
N SER A 121 -7.97 -5.20 22.07
CA SER A 121 -7.31 -3.89 21.99
C SER A 121 -6.54 -3.57 23.28
N ASP A 122 -7.10 -3.87 24.46
CA ASP A 122 -6.42 -3.64 25.75
C ASP A 122 -5.19 -4.54 25.94
N GLN A 123 -5.24 -5.80 25.48
CA GLN A 123 -4.10 -6.71 25.55
C GLN A 123 -2.95 -6.25 24.64
N ARG A 124 -3.27 -5.80 23.42
CA ARG A 124 -2.29 -5.17 22.52
C ARG A 124 -1.70 -3.88 23.10
N VAL A 125 -2.51 -3.06 23.76
CA VAL A 125 -2.04 -1.83 24.42
C VAL A 125 -1.13 -2.16 25.61
N ALA A 126 -1.43 -3.21 26.38
CA ALA A 126 -0.58 -3.67 27.47
C ALA A 126 0.77 -4.21 26.97
N GLU A 127 0.76 -5.03 25.91
CA GLU A 127 1.98 -5.53 25.26
C GLU A 127 2.85 -4.40 24.70
N LEU A 128 2.23 -3.39 24.06
CA LEU A 128 2.93 -2.20 23.58
C LEU A 128 3.57 -1.40 24.72
N ARG A 129 2.87 -1.23 25.85
CA ARG A 129 3.43 -0.56 27.03
C ARG A 129 4.63 -1.31 27.61
N GLN A 130 4.55 -2.64 27.68
CA GLN A 130 5.65 -3.47 28.16
C GLN A 130 6.88 -3.36 27.24
N ARG A 131 6.66 -3.31 25.93
CA ARG A 131 7.74 -3.17 24.92
C ARG A 131 8.39 -1.80 24.94
N ILE A 132 7.61 -0.73 25.19
CA ILE A 132 8.12 0.63 25.39
C ILE A 132 9.02 0.69 26.63
N GLN A 133 8.61 0.05 27.73
CA GLN A 133 9.39 0.04 28.98
C GLN A 133 10.73 -0.70 28.83
N GLN A 134 10.74 -1.83 28.11
CA GLN A 134 11.98 -2.56 27.79
C GLN A 134 12.94 -1.74 26.93
N LEU A 135 12.41 -0.97 25.96
CA LEU A 135 13.24 -0.10 25.12
C LEU A 135 13.83 1.08 25.92
N GLN A 136 13.09 1.61 26.89
CA GLN A 136 13.58 2.69 27.77
C GLN A 136 14.75 2.22 28.65
N GLU A 137 14.67 1.02 29.23
CA GLU A 137 15.79 0.45 30.01
C GLU A 137 17.05 0.21 29.16
N VAL A 138 16.91 -0.16 27.89
CA VAL A 138 18.05 -0.34 26.98
C VAL A 138 18.73 0.99 26.66
N ILE A 139 17.94 2.06 26.53
CA ILE A 139 18.46 3.42 26.30
C ILE A 139 19.21 3.91 27.53
N ASP A 140 18.62 3.76 28.72
CA ASP A 140 19.19 4.23 29.99
C ASP A 140 20.47 3.49 30.40
N ASN A 141 20.65 2.23 29.96
CA ASN A 141 21.82 1.41 30.25
C ASN A 141 22.91 1.46 29.17
N SER A 142 22.73 2.25 28.11
CA SER A 142 23.77 2.43 27.09
C SER A 142 24.79 3.50 27.53
N ASP A 143 26.06 3.09 27.64
CA ASP A 143 27.15 3.91 28.18
C ASP A 143 27.33 5.25 27.44
N ALA A 144 27.54 6.30 28.22
CA ALA A 144 27.64 7.72 27.84
C ALA A 144 28.88 8.11 27.00
N THR A 145 29.43 7.21 26.19
CA THR A 145 30.60 7.50 25.32
C THR A 145 30.23 7.79 23.86
N CYS A 146 28.94 7.87 23.53
CA CYS A 146 28.46 8.23 22.19
C CYS A 146 27.64 9.53 22.20
N THR A 147 28.20 10.61 22.76
CA THR A 147 27.50 11.92 22.87
C THR A 147 28.00 12.97 21.87
N ASP A 148 28.28 12.58 20.61
CA ASP A 148 28.62 13.58 19.58
C ASP A 148 27.97 13.35 18.21
N SER A 149 26.99 12.44 18.07
CA SER A 149 26.37 12.20 16.75
C SER A 149 24.86 11.87 16.73
N LEU A 150 24.12 12.03 17.85
CA LEU A 150 22.70 11.64 17.90
C LEU A 150 21.71 12.75 18.29
N THR A 151 22.10 14.02 18.37
CA THR A 151 21.15 15.12 18.63
C THR A 151 20.66 15.83 17.37
N GLN A 152 20.23 15.06 16.37
CA GLN A 152 19.33 15.56 15.33
C GLN A 152 18.11 14.64 15.23
N HIS A 153 17.14 14.85 16.14
CA HIS A 153 15.79 14.28 16.03
C HIS A 153 14.98 15.03 14.96
N THR A 154 15.50 15.08 13.72
CA THR A 154 14.75 15.58 12.57
C THR A 154 14.13 14.38 11.86
N THR A 155 12.82 14.20 12.01
CA THR A 155 12.05 13.24 11.21
C THR A 155 11.50 13.97 9.99
N ALA A 156 11.79 13.45 8.79
CA ALA A 156 11.20 13.94 7.56
C ALA A 156 9.87 13.21 7.32
N PHE A 157 8.86 13.97 6.91
CA PHE A 157 7.55 13.45 6.54
C PHE A 157 7.21 13.96 5.14
N ASP A 158 6.66 13.07 4.33
CA ASP A 158 5.99 13.49 3.10
C ASP A 158 4.53 13.78 3.41
N ILE A 159 4.05 14.92 2.93
CA ILE A 159 2.70 15.41 3.18
C ILE A 159 1.93 15.31 1.86
N ILE A 160 0.93 14.43 1.84
CA ILE A 160 -0.03 14.35 0.74
C ILE A 160 -1.33 14.99 1.19
N VAL A 161 -1.82 15.94 0.39
CA VAL A 161 -3.05 16.70 0.63
C VAL A 161 -4.06 16.34 -0.46
N LYS A 162 -5.25 15.86 -0.06
CA LYS A 162 -6.34 15.53 -1.00
C LYS A 162 -7.34 16.67 -1.20
N PRO A 163 -8.03 16.73 -2.36
CA PRO A 163 -7.96 15.79 -3.49
C PRO A 163 -6.70 16.02 -4.34
N ASP A 164 -6.10 14.92 -4.80
CA ASP A 164 -4.84 14.78 -5.55
C ASP A 164 -4.43 16.03 -6.35
N ARG A 165 -3.31 16.66 -6.00
CA ARG A 165 -2.71 17.75 -6.79
C ARG A 165 -1.19 17.61 -6.86
N GLU A 166 -0.68 17.94 -8.04
CA GLU A 166 0.65 17.68 -8.62
C GLU A 166 1.88 18.23 -7.85
N VAL A 167 1.73 18.68 -6.60
CA VAL A 167 2.80 19.32 -5.82
C VAL A 167 2.90 18.66 -4.45
N SER A 168 3.84 17.73 -4.30
CA SER A 168 4.33 17.30 -2.99
C SER A 168 5.40 18.27 -2.51
N PHE A 169 5.45 18.55 -1.20
CA PHE A 169 6.52 19.34 -0.60
C PHE A 169 7.09 18.62 0.63
N SER A 170 8.41 18.69 0.78
CA SER A 170 9.11 18.14 1.94
C SER A 170 9.26 19.21 3.03
N TRP A 171 9.05 18.82 4.29
CA TRP A 171 9.18 19.72 5.44
C TRP A 171 9.92 19.07 6.60
N THR A 172 11.08 19.64 6.95
CA THR A 172 11.97 19.12 8.00
C THR A 172 12.06 20.12 9.16
N LYS A 173 11.64 19.70 10.35
CA LYS A 173 11.74 20.47 11.60
C LYS A 173 12.00 19.55 12.80
N ASP A 174 12.57 20.12 13.85
CA ASP A 174 12.81 19.43 15.12
C ASP A 174 11.47 19.17 15.83
N ILE A 175 11.18 17.89 16.08
CA ILE A 175 9.93 17.43 16.69
C ILE A 175 9.70 17.98 18.10
N ASN A 176 10.76 18.33 18.82
CA ASN A 176 10.66 18.86 20.18
C ASN A 176 10.27 20.34 20.20
N THR A 177 10.35 21.05 19.06
CA THR A 177 10.13 22.51 18.97
C THR A 177 9.01 22.90 18.00
N ILE A 178 8.47 21.92 17.27
CA ILE A 178 7.42 22.10 16.28
C ILE A 178 6.06 22.28 16.96
N THR A 179 5.22 23.16 16.41
CA THR A 179 3.85 23.36 16.90
C THR A 179 2.87 23.17 15.76
N LEU A 180 1.63 22.74 16.08
CA LEU A 180 0.57 22.58 15.09
C LEU A 180 0.28 23.88 14.32
N ASP A 181 0.42 25.04 14.96
CA ASP A 181 0.24 26.35 14.31
C ASP A 181 1.33 26.65 13.25
N LYS A 182 2.59 26.31 13.55
CA LYS A 182 3.70 26.44 12.58
C LYS A 182 3.52 25.50 11.39
N PHE A 183 3.01 24.29 11.66
CA PHE A 183 2.71 23.32 10.62
C PHE A 183 1.55 23.77 9.73
N ARG A 184 0.45 24.21 10.34
CA ARG A 184 -0.72 24.76 9.67
C ARG A 184 -0.32 25.90 8.72
N LYS A 185 0.44 26.88 9.21
CA LYS A 185 0.94 28.00 8.41
C LYS A 185 1.78 27.55 7.20
N ARG A 186 2.60 26.51 7.37
CA ARG A 186 3.40 25.96 6.28
C ARG A 186 2.52 25.39 5.17
N ILE A 187 1.49 24.62 5.51
CA ILE A 187 0.55 24.04 4.55
C ILE A 187 -0.19 25.14 3.77
N PHE A 188 -0.75 26.13 4.46
CA PHE A 188 -1.45 27.25 3.80
C PHE A 188 -0.52 28.16 2.97
N THR A 189 0.78 28.16 3.25
CA THR A 189 1.76 28.85 2.38
C THR A 189 1.92 28.12 1.04
N GLU A 190 1.94 26.78 1.06
CA GLU A 190 2.12 25.95 -0.13
C GLU A 190 0.80 25.77 -0.90
N TYR A 191 -0.35 25.85 -0.22
CA TYR A 191 -1.67 25.79 -0.82
C TYR A 191 -2.52 27.03 -0.45
N PRO A 192 -2.18 28.23 -0.94
CA PRO A 192 -2.85 29.49 -0.59
C PRO A 192 -4.30 29.60 -1.09
N GLN A 193 -4.75 28.66 -1.92
CA GLN A 193 -6.10 28.61 -2.47
C GLN A 193 -7.16 28.02 -1.52
N PHE A 194 -6.77 27.61 -0.30
CA PHE A 194 -7.69 27.12 0.72
C PHE A 194 -7.75 28.12 1.87
N ASP A 195 -8.96 28.34 2.36
CA ASP A 195 -9.22 29.29 3.44
C ASP A 195 -9.12 28.56 4.80
N ASP A 196 -8.96 29.27 5.91
CA ASP A 196 -8.76 28.67 7.25
C ASP A 196 -9.92 27.78 7.73
N ASP A 197 -11.06 27.81 7.04
CA ASP A 197 -12.28 27.05 7.31
C ASP A 197 -12.45 25.78 6.44
N ASP A 198 -11.56 25.55 5.47
CA ASP A 198 -11.57 24.35 4.64
C ASP A 198 -10.90 23.16 5.34
N TYR A 199 -11.48 21.96 5.22
CA TYR A 199 -10.89 20.74 5.75
C TYR A 199 -9.96 20.09 4.71
N LEU A 200 -8.69 19.91 5.09
CA LEU A 200 -7.67 19.22 4.30
C LEU A 200 -7.41 17.84 4.91
N GLU A 201 -7.55 16.78 4.11
CA GLU A 201 -7.06 15.47 4.50
C GLU A 201 -5.53 15.42 4.33
N ILE A 202 -4.83 15.34 5.46
CA ILE A 202 -3.37 15.32 5.52
C ILE A 202 -2.92 13.92 5.90
N TYR A 203 -2.22 13.26 4.98
CA TYR A 203 -1.60 11.97 5.24
C TYR A 203 -0.15 12.20 5.66
N PHE A 204 0.19 11.77 6.88
CA PHE A 204 1.56 11.77 7.38
C PHE A 204 2.19 10.43 7.04
N TYR A 205 3.15 10.44 6.13
CA TYR A 205 4.04 9.30 5.94
C TYR A 205 5.27 9.57 6.79
N THR A 206 5.43 8.81 7.87
CA THR A 206 6.74 8.74 8.51
C THR A 206 7.68 8.17 7.47
N ASN A 207 8.69 8.93 7.06
CA ASN A 207 9.88 8.36 6.45
C ASN A 207 10.66 7.65 7.56
N ALA A 208 9.99 6.72 8.24
CA ALA A 208 10.67 5.66 8.88
C ALA A 208 11.33 4.93 7.70
N GLN A 209 12.62 5.17 7.54
CA GLN A 209 13.54 4.03 7.60
C GLN A 209 13.14 3.24 8.84
N CYS A 210 11.99 2.55 8.80
CA CYS A 210 11.71 1.51 9.73
C CYS A 210 12.87 0.58 9.44
N PRO A 211 13.71 0.25 10.44
CA PRO A 211 14.16 -1.11 10.43
C PRO A 211 12.84 -1.87 10.44
N ILE A 212 12.41 -2.34 9.26
CA ILE A 212 11.56 -3.52 9.20
C ILE A 212 12.20 -4.39 10.27
N GLN A 213 11.46 -4.74 11.33
CA GLN A 213 11.93 -5.78 12.21
C GLN A 213 11.97 -7.00 11.30
N LEU A 214 13.12 -7.16 10.66
CA LEU A 214 13.58 -8.20 9.75
C LEU A 214 13.86 -9.45 10.58
N THR A 215 13.03 -9.65 11.59
CA THR A 215 12.91 -10.80 12.47
C THR A 215 11.50 -11.31 12.25
N ASP A 216 11.17 -11.58 10.99
CA ASP A 216 9.99 -12.33 10.65
C ASP A 216 10.49 -13.54 9.87
N ASP A 217 10.42 -14.71 10.50
CA ASP A 217 10.80 -16.00 9.93
C ASP A 217 10.10 -16.22 8.57
N LYS A 218 8.98 -15.51 8.34
CA LYS A 218 8.22 -15.46 7.08
C LYS A 218 9.05 -15.07 5.85
N TYR A 219 10.01 -14.15 5.98
CA TYR A 219 10.78 -13.63 4.84
C TYR A 219 12.18 -14.26 4.71
N GLY A 220 12.52 -15.22 5.58
CA GLY A 220 13.84 -15.85 5.61
C GLY A 220 14.97 -14.90 6.05
N ILE A 221 14.64 -13.71 6.55
CA ILE A 221 15.64 -12.76 7.01
C ILE A 221 15.79 -12.95 8.52
N THR A 222 16.94 -13.49 8.95
CA THR A 222 17.16 -13.90 10.34
C THR A 222 17.96 -12.91 11.17
N ASP A 223 18.46 -11.83 10.57
CA ASP A 223 19.25 -10.80 11.25
C ASP A 223 18.87 -9.42 10.71
N ALA A 224 18.22 -8.61 11.55
CA ALA A 224 17.79 -7.26 11.20
C ALA A 224 18.95 -6.25 11.10
N ALA A 225 20.11 -6.56 11.69
CA ALA A 225 21.31 -5.74 11.58
C ALA A 225 22.11 -6.09 10.30
N ARG A 226 22.05 -7.35 9.85
CA ARG A 226 22.67 -7.85 8.61
C ARG A 226 21.88 -9.01 7.99
N PRO A 227 20.82 -8.73 7.20
CA PRO A 227 20.03 -9.78 6.54
C PRO A 227 20.93 -10.71 5.73
N SER A 228 21.08 -11.96 6.15
CA SER A 228 21.85 -12.92 5.36
C SER A 228 21.00 -13.34 4.15
N ILE A 229 21.45 -13.00 2.94
CA ILE A 229 20.86 -13.49 1.67
C ILE A 229 20.87 -15.04 1.61
N GLY A 230 21.69 -15.71 2.44
CA GLY A 230 21.92 -17.15 2.40
C GLY A 230 20.75 -18.05 2.80
N ASN A 231 19.63 -17.49 3.27
CA ASN A 231 18.45 -18.28 3.63
C ASN A 231 17.43 -18.40 2.48
N PHE A 232 17.61 -17.66 1.38
CA PHE A 232 16.76 -17.80 0.20
C PHE A 232 17.13 -19.03 -0.61
N ILE A 233 16.11 -19.71 -1.16
CA ILE A 233 16.32 -20.76 -2.16
C ILE A 233 16.98 -20.12 -3.39
N PRO A 234 18.05 -20.71 -3.95
CA PRO A 234 18.69 -20.18 -5.15
C PRO A 234 17.71 -20.06 -6.33
N PHE A 235 17.72 -18.91 -7.01
CA PHE A 235 17.01 -18.77 -8.28
C PHE A 235 17.85 -19.35 -9.42
N ASP A 236 17.85 -20.67 -9.51
CA ASP A 236 18.65 -21.42 -10.47
C ASP A 236 18.10 -21.31 -11.91
N GLY A 237 18.97 -21.58 -12.88
CA GLY A 237 18.59 -21.67 -14.29
C GLY A 237 18.40 -20.32 -14.99
N ILE A 238 18.96 -19.22 -14.46
CA ILE A 238 19.03 -17.93 -15.15
C ILE A 238 19.92 -18.07 -16.38
N GLN A 239 19.32 -17.93 -17.56
CA GLN A 239 20.02 -18.04 -18.84
C GLN A 239 20.28 -16.67 -19.45
N SER A 240 21.26 -16.60 -20.36
CA SER A 240 21.49 -15.42 -21.19
C SER A 240 20.77 -15.61 -22.52
N ASP A 241 19.78 -14.75 -22.82
CA ASP A 241 19.04 -14.81 -24.07
C ASP A 241 19.98 -14.79 -25.29
N PRO A 242 19.74 -15.58 -26.35
CA PRO A 242 20.61 -15.65 -27.53
C PRO A 242 20.60 -14.40 -28.42
N LEU A 243 19.68 -13.45 -28.22
CA LEU A 243 19.49 -12.21 -29.00
C LEU A 243 19.26 -12.48 -30.49
N GLN A 244 18.30 -13.35 -30.79
CA GLN A 244 18.12 -13.89 -32.14
C GLN A 244 17.43 -12.95 -33.14
N THR A 245 16.84 -11.83 -32.69
CA THR A 245 16.09 -10.92 -33.58
C THR A 245 16.84 -9.62 -33.83
N PRO A 246 16.62 -8.96 -35.00
CA PRO A 246 17.20 -7.64 -35.26
C PRO A 246 16.85 -6.61 -34.18
N LEU A 247 15.63 -6.67 -33.63
CA LEU A 247 15.20 -5.76 -32.56
C LEU A 247 16.03 -5.93 -31.29
N HIS A 248 16.40 -7.16 -30.91
CA HIS A 248 17.30 -7.40 -29.78
C HIS A 248 18.67 -6.75 -30.01
N LEU A 249 19.25 -6.96 -31.20
CA LEU A 249 20.57 -6.45 -31.53
C LEU A 249 20.59 -4.92 -31.60
N THR A 250 19.57 -4.29 -32.17
CA THR A 250 19.43 -2.83 -32.20
C THR A 250 19.34 -2.26 -30.78
N ASN A 251 18.48 -2.81 -29.92
CA ASN A 251 18.35 -2.32 -28.54
C ASN A 251 19.63 -2.51 -27.73
N LEU A 252 20.36 -3.62 -27.93
CA LEU A 252 21.67 -3.81 -27.30
C LEU A 252 22.68 -2.76 -27.78
N GLN A 253 22.76 -2.51 -29.09
CA GLN A 253 23.67 -1.50 -29.64
C GLN A 253 23.37 -0.11 -29.09
N GLU A 254 22.09 0.27 -29.04
CA GLU A 254 21.65 1.53 -28.46
C GLU A 254 21.98 1.63 -26.98
N LEU A 255 21.73 0.57 -26.19
CA LEU A 255 22.12 0.50 -24.78
C LEU A 255 23.61 0.77 -24.60
N ILE A 256 24.46 0.10 -25.37
CA ILE A 256 25.91 0.26 -25.26
C ILE A 256 26.32 1.71 -25.60
N GLN A 257 25.69 2.35 -26.59
CA GLN A 257 25.97 3.77 -26.87
C GLN A 257 25.48 4.71 -25.76
N GLU A 258 24.32 4.42 -25.17
CA GLU A 258 23.76 5.19 -24.05
C GLU A 258 24.68 5.12 -22.82
N VAL A 259 25.08 3.91 -22.44
CA VAL A 259 25.98 3.69 -21.30
C VAL A 259 27.34 4.31 -21.56
N ARG A 260 27.87 4.22 -22.80
CA ARG A 260 29.12 4.87 -23.20
C ARG A 260 29.05 6.39 -23.00
N THR A 261 27.97 7.01 -23.46
CA THR A 261 27.75 8.46 -23.30
C THR A 261 27.70 8.84 -21.82
N ARG A 262 26.95 8.09 -21.01
CA ARG A 262 26.82 8.36 -19.58
C ARG A 262 28.12 8.23 -18.81
N ARG A 263 28.90 7.16 -19.05
CA ARG A 263 30.18 6.98 -18.35
C ARG A 263 31.22 8.05 -18.69
N LEU A 264 31.10 8.69 -19.85
CA LEU A 264 31.97 9.81 -20.25
C LEU A 264 31.49 11.15 -19.68
N GLY A 265 30.17 11.32 -19.53
CA GLY A 265 29.57 12.57 -19.06
C GLY A 265 29.37 12.67 -17.54
N LEU A 266 29.34 11.55 -16.82
CA LEU A 266 29.06 11.49 -15.38
C LEU A 266 30.30 11.09 -14.58
N ASN A 267 30.41 11.61 -13.35
CA ASN A 267 31.47 11.22 -12.43
C ASN A 267 31.16 9.87 -11.78
N MET A 268 31.80 8.80 -12.27
CA MET A 268 31.59 7.44 -11.75
C MET A 268 32.31 7.15 -10.41
N ASN A 269 33.25 8.00 -10.00
CA ASN A 269 34.00 7.82 -8.75
C ASN A 269 33.20 8.27 -7.52
N ASP A 270 32.20 9.15 -7.71
CA ASP A 270 31.34 9.67 -6.66
C ASP A 270 29.86 9.52 -7.04
N SER A 271 29.49 8.30 -7.46
CA SER A 271 28.15 8.00 -7.93
C SER A 271 27.14 7.93 -6.78
N THR A 272 26.01 8.61 -6.90
CA THR A 272 24.86 8.53 -5.97
C THR A 272 23.82 7.48 -6.43
N GLU A 273 22.84 7.14 -5.59
CA GLU A 273 21.70 6.28 -6.01
C GLU A 273 20.98 6.84 -7.25
N ALA A 274 20.80 8.17 -7.34
CA ALA A 274 20.25 8.82 -8.53
C ALA A 274 21.10 8.59 -9.79
N THR A 275 22.43 8.60 -9.63
CA THR A 275 23.34 8.29 -10.74
C THR A 275 23.17 6.82 -11.17
N GLN A 276 23.11 5.89 -10.21
CA GLN A 276 22.89 4.46 -10.51
C GLN A 276 21.55 4.22 -11.18
N SER A 277 20.50 4.90 -10.72
CA SER A 277 19.14 4.80 -11.25
C SER A 277 19.10 5.12 -12.74
N ILE A 278 19.84 6.14 -13.18
CA ILE A 278 19.96 6.49 -14.61
C ILE A 278 20.58 5.35 -15.44
N PHE A 279 21.62 4.66 -14.92
CA PHE A 279 22.18 3.50 -15.61
C PHE A 279 21.16 2.35 -15.65
N VAL A 280 20.54 2.01 -14.52
CA VAL A 280 19.52 0.96 -14.41
C VAL A 280 18.37 1.20 -15.38
N ALA A 281 17.84 2.43 -15.45
CA ALA A 281 16.80 2.83 -16.38
C ALA A 281 17.16 2.53 -17.84
N SER A 282 18.43 2.74 -18.21
CA SER A 282 18.93 2.48 -19.57
C SER A 282 18.75 1.01 -19.95
N PHE A 283 19.14 0.10 -19.05
CA PHE A 283 18.99 -1.34 -19.26
C PHE A 283 17.51 -1.73 -19.32
N LEU A 284 16.74 -1.33 -18.31
CA LEU A 284 15.32 -1.71 -18.22
C LEU A 284 14.50 -1.20 -19.40
N LEU A 285 14.74 0.05 -19.83
CA LEU A 285 14.04 0.64 -20.96
C LEU A 285 14.33 -0.13 -22.24
N LYS A 286 15.61 -0.38 -22.56
CA LYS A 286 16.03 -1.07 -23.79
C LYS A 286 15.59 -2.53 -23.86
N VAL A 287 15.42 -3.18 -22.71
CA VAL A 287 14.86 -4.53 -22.68
C VAL A 287 13.34 -4.48 -22.83
N THR A 288 12.66 -3.56 -22.13
CA THR A 288 11.19 -3.47 -22.17
C THR A 288 10.68 -3.07 -23.57
N THR A 289 11.42 -2.25 -24.32
CA THR A 289 11.09 -1.87 -25.71
C THR A 289 11.07 -3.04 -26.69
N ILE A 290 11.79 -4.14 -26.40
CA ILE A 290 11.68 -5.38 -27.19
C ILE A 290 10.26 -5.95 -27.13
N PHE A 291 9.56 -5.73 -26.02
CA PHE A 291 8.20 -6.21 -25.74
C PHE A 291 7.18 -5.05 -25.69
N HIS A 292 7.41 -3.97 -26.45
CA HIS A 292 6.64 -2.73 -26.34
C HIS A 292 5.14 -2.88 -26.63
N GLU A 293 4.72 -3.93 -27.35
CA GLU A 293 3.30 -4.20 -27.60
C GLU A 293 2.58 -4.72 -26.35
N GLU A 294 3.28 -5.48 -25.51
CA GLU A 294 2.69 -6.12 -24.32
C GLU A 294 3.09 -5.47 -23.01
N LEU A 295 4.23 -4.79 -22.95
CA LEU A 295 4.84 -4.28 -21.72
C LEU A 295 5.13 -2.79 -21.76
N TYR A 296 5.13 -2.17 -20.58
CA TYR A 296 5.68 -0.84 -20.36
C TYR A 296 6.42 -0.74 -19.02
N LEU A 297 7.38 0.18 -18.97
CA LEU A 297 8.14 0.51 -17.77
C LEU A 297 7.54 1.77 -17.14
N ALA A 298 7.31 1.75 -15.83
CA ALA A 298 6.89 2.91 -15.05
C ALA A 298 7.97 3.24 -14.01
N ALA A 299 8.31 4.53 -13.88
CA ALA A 299 9.20 5.04 -12.85
C ALA A 299 8.39 5.56 -11.66
N GLU A 300 8.90 5.40 -10.44
CA GLU A 300 8.34 5.94 -9.18
C GLU A 300 6.86 5.62 -8.95
N LYS A 301 6.36 4.50 -9.49
CA LYS A 301 4.95 4.15 -9.35
C LYS A 301 4.68 3.66 -7.93
N TYR A 302 3.62 4.16 -7.31
CA TYR A 302 3.20 3.75 -5.98
C TYR A 302 2.55 2.38 -6.01
N LEU A 303 3.03 1.44 -5.19
CA LEU A 303 2.37 0.17 -4.92
C LEU A 303 1.63 0.22 -3.58
N SER A 304 0.39 -0.26 -3.57
CA SER A 304 -0.48 -0.27 -2.38
C SER A 304 -0.91 -1.68 -2.00
N GLY A 305 -0.23 -2.32 -1.05
CA GLY A 305 -0.63 -3.65 -0.57
C GLY A 305 -0.71 -3.75 0.95
N ARG A 306 -1.27 -4.87 1.44
CA ARG A 306 -1.48 -5.12 2.88
C ARG A 306 -0.17 -5.21 3.66
N LEU A 307 0.93 -5.58 3.00
CA LEU A 307 2.23 -5.85 3.62
C LEU A 307 3.31 -4.85 3.20
N GLY A 308 3.12 -4.18 2.06
CA GLY A 308 4.09 -3.26 1.47
C GLY A 308 3.39 -2.12 0.75
N ILE A 309 3.72 -0.89 1.16
CA ILE A 309 3.19 0.34 0.61
C ILE A 309 4.38 1.27 0.31
N GLY A 310 4.45 1.80 -0.90
CA GLY A 310 5.46 2.80 -1.24
C GLY A 310 5.75 2.93 -2.73
N PRO A 311 6.46 3.99 -3.13
CA PRO A 311 6.97 4.12 -4.48
C PRO A 311 8.02 3.04 -4.75
N VAL A 312 8.04 2.54 -5.97
CA VAL A 312 9.11 1.67 -6.48
C VAL A 312 9.89 2.42 -7.55
N ASP A 313 11.21 2.28 -7.57
CA ASP A 313 12.06 3.00 -8.54
C ASP A 313 11.62 2.71 -9.97
N TYR A 314 11.47 1.43 -10.29
CA TYR A 314 10.91 0.99 -11.55
C TYR A 314 9.98 -0.20 -11.40
N SER A 315 8.95 -0.26 -12.24
CA SER A 315 8.07 -1.41 -12.35
C SER A 315 7.72 -1.73 -13.81
N VAL A 316 7.61 -3.02 -14.11
CA VAL A 316 7.21 -3.53 -15.43
C VAL A 316 5.74 -3.93 -15.37
N HIS A 317 4.94 -3.40 -16.30
CA HIS A 317 3.48 -3.58 -16.33
C HIS A 317 3.01 -4.20 -17.63
N SER A 318 1.89 -4.92 -17.57
CA SER A 318 1.15 -5.32 -18.78
C SER A 318 0.41 -4.13 -19.39
N ARG A 319 0.49 -3.99 -20.72
CA ARG A 319 -0.37 -3.08 -21.49
C ARG A 319 -1.77 -3.63 -21.69
N GLN A 320 -1.93 -4.95 -21.70
CA GLN A 320 -3.22 -5.60 -21.97
C GLN A 320 -4.15 -5.55 -20.76
N THR A 321 -3.56 -5.61 -19.57
CA THR A 321 -4.22 -5.54 -18.27
C THR A 321 -3.55 -4.41 -17.50
N ASN A 322 -4.00 -3.18 -17.78
CA ASN A 322 -3.49 -1.99 -17.09
C ASN A 322 -3.60 -2.25 -15.58
N ASP A 323 -2.51 -2.03 -14.84
CA ASP A 323 -2.29 -2.33 -13.42
C ASP A 323 -1.74 -3.72 -13.04
N TYR A 324 -1.48 -4.62 -14.00
CA TYR A 324 -0.78 -5.86 -13.68
C TYR A 324 0.72 -5.58 -13.59
N VAL A 325 1.22 -5.49 -12.36
CA VAL A 325 2.65 -5.39 -12.05
C VAL A 325 3.28 -6.77 -12.22
N LEU A 326 4.19 -6.91 -13.17
CA LEU A 326 4.88 -8.17 -13.51
C LEU A 326 6.29 -8.21 -12.93
N GLY A 327 6.87 -7.03 -12.66
CA GLY A 327 8.12 -6.94 -11.94
C GLY A 327 8.38 -5.59 -11.28
N VAL A 328 9.25 -5.61 -10.28
CA VAL A 328 9.60 -4.47 -9.43
C VAL A 328 11.11 -4.38 -9.30
N THR A 329 11.68 -3.20 -9.52
CA THR A 329 13.11 -2.93 -9.38
C THR A 329 13.35 -1.92 -8.27
N GLU A 330 14.27 -2.25 -7.37
CA GLU A 330 14.80 -1.37 -6.32
C GLU A 330 16.27 -1.05 -6.63
N VAL A 331 16.60 0.23 -6.73
CA VAL A 331 17.94 0.73 -6.97
C VAL A 331 18.59 1.06 -5.63
N LYS A 332 19.61 0.29 -5.25
CA LYS A 332 20.21 0.39 -3.92
C LYS A 332 21.73 0.32 -3.96
N LYS A 333 22.41 1.40 -3.56
CA LYS A 333 23.89 1.46 -3.48
C LYS A 333 24.41 0.98 -2.12
N GLU A 334 23.74 1.36 -1.05
CA GLU A 334 24.12 1.02 0.33
C GLU A 334 23.06 0.13 0.97
N ASN A 335 23.46 -0.77 1.87
CA ASN A 335 22.54 -1.68 2.56
C ASN A 335 21.67 -2.51 1.59
N PHE A 336 22.32 -3.17 0.62
CA PHE A 336 21.67 -4.02 -0.41
C PHE A 336 20.63 -4.98 0.14
N ASN A 337 20.88 -5.49 1.35
CA ASN A 337 20.01 -6.36 2.12
C ASN A 337 18.65 -5.73 2.46
N GLN A 338 18.64 -4.43 2.81
CA GLN A 338 17.42 -3.67 3.01
C GLN A 338 16.66 -3.52 1.69
N GLY A 339 17.37 -3.27 0.58
CA GLY A 339 16.78 -3.23 -0.76
C GLY A 339 16.12 -4.56 -1.14
N VAL A 340 16.75 -5.70 -0.81
CA VAL A 340 16.16 -7.03 -0.99
C VAL A 340 14.88 -7.20 -0.17
N ALA A 341 14.90 -6.84 1.11
CA ALA A 341 13.72 -6.95 1.96
C ALA A 341 12.55 -6.10 1.45
N GLN A 342 12.83 -4.85 1.07
CA GLN A 342 11.86 -3.93 0.51
C GLN A 342 11.26 -4.49 -0.78
N ASN A 343 12.11 -4.99 -1.68
CA ASN A 343 11.67 -5.57 -2.95
C ASN A 343 10.79 -6.81 -2.73
N VAL A 344 11.18 -7.73 -1.84
CA VAL A 344 10.41 -8.94 -1.49
C VAL A 344 8.98 -8.60 -1.02
N VAL A 345 8.85 -7.61 -0.14
CA VAL A 345 7.57 -7.14 0.38
C VAL A 345 6.71 -6.50 -0.72
N GLN A 346 7.32 -5.69 -1.58
CA GLN A 346 6.63 -5.07 -2.73
C GLN A 346 6.16 -6.11 -3.76
N LEU A 347 6.95 -7.18 -3.98
CA LEU A 347 6.56 -8.29 -4.87
C LEU A 347 5.35 -9.04 -4.35
N GLU A 348 5.29 -9.33 -3.04
CA GLU A 348 4.13 -9.99 -2.42
C GLU A 348 2.86 -9.14 -2.58
N SER A 349 2.96 -7.83 -2.36
CA SER A 349 1.87 -6.87 -2.60
C SER A 349 1.39 -6.90 -4.05
N ALA A 350 2.32 -6.81 -5.02
CA ALA A 350 2.01 -6.86 -6.44
C ALA A 350 1.33 -8.18 -6.84
N LEU A 351 1.83 -9.30 -6.32
CA LEU A 351 1.33 -10.64 -6.64
C LEU A 351 -0.08 -10.88 -6.06
N THR A 352 -0.32 -10.46 -4.82
CA THR A 352 -1.62 -10.56 -4.14
C THR A 352 -2.70 -9.77 -4.86
N GLN A 353 -2.41 -8.54 -5.27
CA GLN A 353 -3.34 -7.73 -6.07
C GLN A 353 -3.68 -8.41 -7.39
N ARG A 354 -2.67 -9.01 -8.05
CA ARG A 354 -2.84 -9.67 -9.33
C ARG A 354 -3.69 -10.94 -9.22
N LYS A 355 -3.49 -11.78 -8.19
CA LYS A 355 -4.34 -12.97 -7.93
C LYS A 355 -5.80 -12.57 -7.74
N ARG A 356 -6.07 -11.56 -6.89
CA ARG A 356 -7.43 -11.02 -6.69
C ARG A 356 -8.10 -10.53 -7.97
N LYS A 357 -7.35 -9.92 -8.89
CA LYS A 357 -7.89 -9.47 -10.19
C LYS A 357 -8.20 -10.66 -11.10
N ARG A 358 -7.32 -11.67 -11.20
CA ARG A 358 -7.58 -12.88 -11.97
C ARG A 358 -8.87 -13.60 -11.52
N THR A 359 -9.05 -13.79 -10.21
CA THR A 359 -10.26 -14.45 -9.70
C THR A 359 -11.55 -13.72 -10.05
N ARG A 360 -11.53 -12.38 -10.14
CA ARG A 360 -12.70 -11.60 -10.56
C ARG A 360 -12.99 -11.71 -12.05
N ASP A 361 -11.94 -11.83 -12.86
CA ASP A 361 -12.06 -11.92 -14.32
C ASP A 361 -12.44 -13.34 -14.79
N ASP A 362 -12.20 -14.37 -13.97
CA ASP A 362 -12.41 -15.80 -14.28
C ASP A 362 -13.74 -16.38 -13.71
N ASP A 363 -14.65 -15.56 -13.17
CA ASP A 363 -15.92 -16.00 -12.52
C ASP A 363 -17.00 -16.54 -13.51
N ASP A 364 -16.58 -16.96 -14.71
CA ASP A 364 -17.43 -17.58 -15.75
C ASP A 364 -17.70 -19.09 -15.50
N GLY A 365 -17.49 -19.59 -14.28
CA GLY A 365 -17.89 -20.94 -13.85
C GLY A 365 -17.07 -22.11 -14.45
N GLY A 366 -15.90 -21.85 -15.02
CA GLY A 366 -14.95 -22.87 -15.44
C GLY A 366 -13.92 -23.15 -14.36
N GLU A 367 -13.74 -24.42 -13.97
CA GLU A 367 -12.61 -24.86 -13.16
C GLU A 367 -11.30 -24.60 -13.93
N ASN A 368 -10.67 -23.45 -13.70
CA ASN A 368 -9.32 -23.19 -14.17
C ASN A 368 -8.35 -23.89 -13.21
N GLU A 369 -7.53 -24.81 -13.74
CA GLU A 369 -6.30 -25.26 -13.07
C GLU A 369 -5.51 -24.01 -12.64
N THR A 370 -5.50 -23.72 -11.34
CA THR A 370 -4.89 -22.52 -10.78
C THR A 370 -3.37 -22.63 -10.77
N CYS A 371 -2.75 -22.48 -11.93
CA CYS A 371 -1.31 -22.49 -12.05
C CYS A 371 -0.67 -21.42 -11.13
N PRO A 372 0.41 -21.73 -10.40
CA PRO A 372 1.07 -20.78 -9.52
C PRO A 372 1.44 -19.50 -10.26
N VAL A 373 1.18 -18.37 -9.62
CA VAL A 373 1.36 -17.04 -10.22
C VAL A 373 2.68 -16.45 -9.78
N LYS A 374 3.41 -15.79 -10.69
CA LYS A 374 4.75 -15.25 -10.38
C LYS A 374 4.95 -13.77 -10.67
N THR A 375 5.71 -13.09 -9.83
CA THR A 375 6.21 -11.73 -10.06
C THR A 375 7.71 -11.71 -9.81
N TYR A 376 8.45 -10.88 -10.55
CA TYR A 376 9.91 -10.90 -10.54
C TYR A 376 10.50 -9.59 -10.02
N GLY A 377 11.53 -9.71 -9.17
CA GLY A 377 12.23 -8.61 -8.55
C GLY A 377 13.63 -8.39 -9.11
N ILE A 378 14.07 -7.13 -9.08
CA ILE A 378 15.46 -6.75 -9.33
C ILE A 378 15.92 -5.86 -8.18
N VAL A 379 17.08 -6.15 -7.60
CA VAL A 379 17.79 -5.24 -6.69
C VAL A 379 19.18 -4.99 -7.26
N THR A 380 19.53 -3.73 -7.46
CA THR A 380 20.76 -3.38 -8.19
C THR A 380 21.33 -2.02 -7.80
N GLU A 381 22.66 -1.90 -7.85
CA GLU A 381 23.35 -0.61 -7.87
C GLU A 381 23.90 -0.27 -9.27
N SER A 382 23.27 -0.79 -10.32
CA SER A 382 23.74 -0.83 -11.72
C SER A 382 25.00 -1.68 -11.99
N LYS A 383 25.90 -1.83 -11.02
CA LYS A 383 27.12 -2.65 -11.15
C LYS A 383 26.89 -4.13 -10.83
N GLU A 384 26.20 -4.37 -9.72
CA GLU A 384 25.76 -5.70 -9.26
C GLU A 384 24.24 -5.83 -9.42
N TRP A 385 23.78 -7.04 -9.74
CA TRP A 385 22.37 -7.31 -10.02
C TRP A 385 21.92 -8.57 -9.29
N ILE A 386 20.84 -8.46 -8.55
CA ILE A 386 20.16 -9.58 -7.90
C ILE A 386 18.79 -9.74 -8.54
N PHE A 387 18.46 -10.97 -8.95
CA PHE A 387 17.13 -11.33 -9.43
C PHE A 387 16.39 -12.11 -8.35
N ILE A 388 15.10 -11.79 -8.21
CA ILE A 388 14.20 -12.42 -7.25
C ILE A 388 12.99 -12.97 -8.03
N GLU A 389 12.58 -14.19 -7.75
CA GLU A 389 11.29 -14.73 -8.18
C GLU A 389 10.40 -14.86 -6.93
N CYS A 390 9.22 -14.26 -6.98
CA CYS A 390 8.16 -14.43 -6.00
C CYS A 390 7.07 -15.30 -6.63
N THR A 391 6.77 -16.44 -6.04
CA THR A 391 5.74 -17.38 -6.50
C THR A 391 4.66 -17.50 -5.44
N MET A 392 3.39 -17.47 -5.85
CA MET A 392 2.26 -17.74 -4.99
C MET A 392 1.54 -18.97 -5.51
N ASP A 393 1.45 -19.98 -4.65
CA ASP A 393 0.82 -21.26 -4.94
C ASP A 393 -0.71 -21.17 -4.78
N GLU A 394 -1.38 -22.30 -5.01
CA GLU A 394 -2.84 -22.41 -4.99
C GLU A 394 -3.42 -22.02 -3.63
N ASP A 395 -2.78 -22.48 -2.56
CA ASP A 395 -3.10 -22.24 -1.15
C ASP A 395 -2.76 -20.82 -0.66
N GLU A 396 -2.38 -19.91 -1.55
CA GLU A 396 -1.90 -18.55 -1.24
C GLU A 396 -0.58 -18.52 -0.46
N SER A 397 0.13 -19.64 -0.32
CA SER A 397 1.49 -19.65 0.20
C SER A 397 2.43 -18.93 -0.76
N VAL A 398 3.26 -18.04 -0.22
CA VAL A 398 4.22 -17.25 -0.99
C VAL A 398 5.63 -17.75 -0.73
N SER A 399 6.38 -18.00 -1.79
CA SER A 399 7.78 -18.42 -1.73
C SER A 399 8.67 -17.55 -2.59
N TYR A 400 9.95 -17.47 -2.21
CA TYR A 400 10.93 -16.60 -2.85
C TYR A 400 12.17 -17.38 -3.26
N ARG A 401 12.65 -17.11 -4.47
CA ARG A 401 13.96 -17.57 -4.95
C ARG A 401 14.81 -16.38 -5.33
N LEU A 402 16.10 -16.41 -4.98
CA LEU A 402 17.01 -15.28 -5.19
C LEU A 402 18.34 -15.74 -5.79
N SER A 403 18.87 -14.98 -6.75
CA SER A 403 20.22 -15.18 -7.29
C SER A 403 20.94 -13.85 -7.51
N ARG A 404 22.15 -13.74 -6.95
CA ARG A 404 23.10 -12.69 -7.33
C ARG A 404 23.77 -13.09 -8.65
N LEU A 405 23.66 -12.23 -9.66
CA LEU A 405 24.27 -12.50 -10.95
C LEU A 405 25.80 -12.42 -10.86
N PRO A 406 26.52 -13.32 -11.54
CA PRO A 406 27.97 -13.35 -11.46
C PRO A 406 28.61 -12.20 -12.22
N GLY A 407 29.56 -11.54 -11.57
CA GLY A 407 30.37 -10.46 -12.15
C GLY A 407 29.84 -9.06 -11.83
N ILE A 408 30.73 -8.09 -11.95
CA ILE A 408 30.49 -6.68 -11.63
C ILE A 408 30.72 -5.87 -12.90
N ILE A 409 29.84 -4.93 -13.22
CA ILE A 409 30.10 -3.95 -14.27
C ILE A 409 30.94 -2.82 -13.68
N ASP A 410 32.20 -2.73 -14.08
CA ASP A 410 33.04 -1.57 -13.80
C ASP A 410 33.06 -0.64 -15.01
N TYR A 411 32.25 0.42 -14.93
CA TYR A 411 32.14 1.44 -15.98
C TYR A 411 33.37 2.34 -16.12
N THR A 412 34.42 2.17 -15.30
CA THR A 412 35.64 3.01 -15.36
C THR A 412 36.73 2.39 -16.24
N VAL A 413 36.67 1.08 -16.50
CA VAL A 413 37.70 0.33 -17.23
C VAL A 413 37.25 -0.11 -18.63
N GLU A 414 38.15 -0.72 -19.38
CA GLU A 414 37.82 -1.40 -20.64
C GLU A 414 37.13 -2.75 -20.37
N GLY A 415 36.29 -3.20 -21.31
CA GLY A 415 35.59 -4.50 -21.21
C GLY A 415 34.26 -4.46 -20.46
N TRP A 416 33.83 -3.30 -19.97
CA TRP A 416 32.50 -3.10 -19.38
C TRP A 416 31.38 -3.48 -20.36
N GLU A 417 31.56 -3.30 -21.68
CA GLU A 417 30.57 -3.66 -22.70
C GLU A 417 30.22 -5.13 -22.67
N PHE A 418 31.20 -6.01 -22.42
CA PHE A 418 30.99 -7.45 -22.34
C PHE A 418 30.07 -7.79 -21.17
N ARG A 419 30.32 -7.18 -20.00
CA ARG A 419 29.49 -7.37 -18.80
C ARG A 419 28.11 -6.77 -18.96
N ALA A 420 28.01 -5.56 -19.51
CA ALA A 420 26.73 -4.93 -19.84
C ALA A 420 25.92 -5.79 -20.82
N THR A 421 26.56 -6.39 -21.82
CA THR A 421 25.91 -7.30 -22.77
C THR A 421 25.37 -8.55 -22.08
N ASP A 422 26.14 -9.17 -21.16
CA ASP A 422 25.65 -10.34 -20.43
C ASP A 422 24.45 -10.01 -19.52
N ILE A 423 24.50 -8.88 -18.80
CA ILE A 423 23.36 -8.40 -17.99
C ILE A 423 22.15 -8.12 -18.87
N PHE A 424 22.32 -7.45 -20.01
CA PHE A 424 21.22 -7.21 -20.96
C PHE A 424 20.56 -8.53 -21.39
N ARG A 425 21.34 -9.55 -21.73
CA ARG A 425 20.83 -10.87 -22.13
C ARG A 425 20.06 -11.56 -21.00
N LYS A 426 20.50 -11.43 -19.76
CA LYS A 426 19.80 -11.97 -18.59
C LYS A 426 18.52 -11.20 -18.27
N LEU A 427 18.51 -9.89 -18.48
CA LEU A 427 17.30 -9.07 -18.36
C LEU A 427 16.28 -9.40 -19.44
N VAL A 428 16.69 -9.63 -20.70
CA VAL A 428 15.79 -10.10 -21.76
C VAL A 428 15.14 -11.42 -21.35
N TRP A 429 15.92 -12.36 -20.82
CA TRP A 429 15.40 -13.62 -20.29
C TRP A 429 14.39 -13.39 -19.16
N LEU A 430 14.71 -12.54 -18.17
CA LEU A 430 13.82 -12.29 -17.04
C LEU A 430 12.52 -11.61 -17.46
N ILE A 431 12.59 -10.58 -18.31
CA ILE A 431 11.43 -9.83 -18.80
C ILE A 431 10.56 -10.70 -19.72
N THR A 432 11.15 -11.66 -20.45
CA THR A 432 10.38 -12.68 -21.18
C THR A 432 9.52 -13.51 -20.22
N ARG A 433 10.06 -13.87 -19.04
CA ARG A 433 9.26 -14.58 -18.01
C ARG A 433 8.17 -13.68 -17.45
N MET A 434 8.46 -12.41 -17.18
CA MET A 434 7.44 -11.42 -16.77
C MET A 434 6.29 -11.37 -17.79
N LYS A 435 6.60 -11.29 -19.10
CA LYS A 435 5.61 -11.30 -20.19
C LYS A 435 4.75 -12.57 -20.18
N ASN A 436 5.34 -13.73 -19.94
CA ASN A 436 4.63 -15.01 -19.96
C ASN A 436 3.63 -15.16 -18.80
N GLU A 437 3.70 -14.31 -17.78
CA GLU A 437 2.70 -14.24 -16.70
C GLU A 437 1.43 -13.45 -17.09
N ILE A 438 1.40 -12.84 -18.28
CA ILE A 438 0.19 -12.21 -18.82
C ILE A 438 -0.79 -13.35 -19.19
N PRO A 439 -2.02 -13.36 -18.64
CA PRO A 439 -3.01 -14.38 -18.99
C PRO A 439 -3.29 -14.41 -20.49
N ALA A 440 -3.37 -15.62 -21.06
CA ALA A 440 -3.83 -15.79 -22.42
C ALA A 440 -5.32 -15.47 -22.49
N ARG A 441 -5.70 -14.25 -22.91
CA ARG A 441 -7.11 -13.95 -23.18
C ARG A 441 -7.66 -14.95 -24.19
N ASN A 442 -8.80 -15.58 -23.87
CA ASN A 442 -9.59 -16.31 -24.85
C ASN A 442 -9.82 -15.39 -26.06
N LYS A 443 -9.53 -15.91 -27.27
CA LYS A 443 -9.49 -15.16 -28.56
C LYS A 443 -10.82 -14.51 -28.99
N TYR A 444 -11.84 -14.43 -28.14
CA TYR A 444 -13.18 -14.01 -28.52
C TYR A 444 -13.40 -12.50 -28.61
N ASP A 445 -12.49 -11.66 -28.10
CA ASP A 445 -12.73 -10.21 -28.04
C ASP A 445 -11.93 -9.35 -29.02
N LYS A 446 -11.22 -9.96 -29.98
CA LYS A 446 -10.45 -9.22 -31.00
C LYS A 446 -11.31 -8.48 -32.05
N LYS A 447 -12.65 -8.47 -31.94
CA LYS A 447 -13.52 -7.71 -32.85
C LYS A 447 -13.96 -6.34 -32.33
N ALA A 448 -13.81 -6.02 -31.04
CA ALA A 448 -14.30 -4.76 -30.50
C ALA A 448 -13.26 -3.62 -30.47
N SER A 449 -11.96 -3.92 -30.44
CA SER A 449 -10.92 -2.90 -30.15
C SER A 449 -10.29 -2.25 -31.39
N PHE A 450 -10.58 -2.71 -32.61
CA PHE A 450 -9.99 -2.15 -33.84
C PHE A 450 -10.75 -0.94 -34.42
N ALA A 451 -11.84 -0.51 -33.80
CA ALA A 451 -12.71 0.55 -34.35
C ALA A 451 -12.47 1.96 -33.79
N ILE A 452 -11.53 2.18 -32.85
CA ILE A 452 -11.41 3.48 -32.15
C ILE A 452 -10.14 4.29 -32.53
N TYR A 453 -9.22 3.76 -33.34
CA TYR A 453 -8.01 4.51 -33.75
C TYR A 453 -7.91 4.81 -35.26
N GLN A 454 -9.02 5.16 -35.91
CA GLN A 454 -9.00 5.79 -37.24
C GLN A 454 -10.07 6.90 -37.43
N GLN A 455 -10.16 7.85 -36.50
CA GLN A 455 -10.73 9.17 -36.80
C GLN A 455 -9.83 10.29 -36.27
#